data_AF-A0A9E6JRJ9-F1
#
_entry.id   AF-A0A9E6JRJ9-F1
#
_cell.length_a   1.000
_cell.length_b   1.000
_cell.length_c   1.000
_cell.angle_alpha   90.00
_cell.angle_beta   90.00
_cell.angle_gamma   90.00
#
_symmetry.space_group_name_H-M   'P 1'
#
loop_
_entity.id
_entity.type
_entity.pdbx_description
1 polymer ?
#
loop_
_entity_poly.entity_id
_entity_poly.type
_entity_poly.pdbx_seq_one_letter_code
_entity_poly.pdbx_strand_id
1 'polypeptide(L)'
;RIIYVGAGTSGRLGLLDSVELHPTFSWPPERALALLAGGPTAVHLAVEGAEDDRERGALDLAALRPGPSDVVLLLAASGATPFALGALEAARAAGALTIGIANNPDSPLAAGAEVGITLDTGPEVISGSTRLKAGTAQKIALNTFSSAVMVRLNKVYGNLMVDVRATNAKLVRRAIRLIETASGAPEDRAREAFEACGGQVKTAIVALRLGLPPDQARERLAAVRGSVRAALGAQS
;
A
#
# COMPACT_ATOMS: atom_id res chain seq x y z
N ARG A 1 -4.61 10.07 -1.85
CA ARG A 1 -4.69 8.80 -1.06
C ARG A 1 -4.60 7.63 -2.03
N ILE A 2 -4.38 6.42 -1.53
CA ILE A 2 -4.58 5.18 -2.32
C ILE A 2 -5.89 4.57 -1.82
N ILE A 3 -6.84 4.32 -2.73
CA ILE A 3 -8.15 3.77 -2.43
C ILE A 3 -8.31 2.46 -3.19
N TYR A 4 -8.53 1.35 -2.50
CA TYR A 4 -8.71 0.02 -3.08
C TYR A 4 -10.21 -0.28 -3.12
N VAL A 5 -10.73 -0.75 -4.25
CA VAL A 5 -12.15 -1.03 -4.42
C VAL A 5 -12.35 -2.39 -5.08
N GLY A 6 -13.21 -3.23 -4.51
CA GLY A 6 -13.58 -4.50 -5.12
C GLY A 6 -14.61 -5.28 -4.32
N ALA A 7 -14.97 -6.45 -4.83
CA ALA A 7 -15.87 -7.40 -4.16
C ALA A 7 -15.15 -8.72 -3.85
N GLY A 8 -15.74 -9.53 -2.97
CA GLY A 8 -15.27 -10.88 -2.68
C GLY A 8 -13.76 -10.96 -2.40
N THR A 9 -13.07 -11.89 -3.06
CA THR A 9 -11.61 -12.06 -2.90
C THR A 9 -10.83 -10.81 -3.33
N SER A 10 -11.18 -10.19 -4.46
CA SER A 10 -10.48 -9.01 -4.98
C SER A 10 -10.52 -7.84 -4.00
N GLY A 11 -11.68 -7.54 -3.42
CA GLY A 11 -11.81 -6.49 -2.41
C GLY A 11 -11.06 -6.84 -1.11
N ARG A 12 -11.07 -8.11 -0.67
CA ARG A 12 -10.31 -8.54 0.52
C ARG A 12 -8.80 -8.43 0.32
N LEU A 13 -8.30 -8.70 -0.89
CA LEU A 13 -6.88 -8.51 -1.22
C LEU A 13 -6.50 -7.03 -1.24
N GLY A 14 -7.38 -6.15 -1.74
CA GLY A 14 -7.22 -4.70 -1.63
C GLY A 14 -7.15 -4.23 -0.18
N LEU A 15 -8.06 -4.72 0.67
CA LEU A 15 -8.03 -4.47 2.11
C LEU A 15 -6.72 -4.95 2.73
N LEU A 16 -6.28 -6.17 2.43
CA LEU A 16 -5.04 -6.74 2.95
C LEU A 16 -3.82 -5.86 2.65
N ASP A 17 -3.63 -5.46 1.39
CA ASP A 17 -2.51 -4.59 1.02
C ASP A 17 -2.61 -3.23 1.75
N SER A 18 -3.82 -2.65 1.81
CA SER A 18 -4.04 -1.34 2.45
C SER A 18 -3.63 -1.31 3.93
N VAL A 19 -3.97 -2.35 4.71
CA VAL A 19 -3.70 -2.40 6.15
C VAL A 19 -2.24 -2.70 6.46
N GLU A 20 -1.53 -3.39 5.56
CA GLU A 20 -0.12 -3.73 5.72
C GLU A 20 0.82 -2.52 5.50
N LEU A 21 0.35 -1.46 4.84
CA LEU A 21 1.15 -0.24 4.64
C LEU A 21 1.47 0.49 5.95
N HIS A 22 0.56 0.45 6.92
CA HIS A 22 0.75 1.12 8.21
C HIS A 22 1.92 0.54 9.02
N PRO A 23 1.94 -0.75 9.38
CA PRO A 23 3.03 -1.32 10.16
C PRO A 23 4.36 -1.37 9.37
N THR A 24 4.31 -1.48 8.04
CA THR A 24 5.49 -1.67 7.18
C THR A 24 6.21 -0.35 6.86
N PHE A 25 5.45 0.70 6.51
CA PHE A 25 6.01 1.96 6.00
C PHE A 25 5.63 3.20 6.82
N SER A 26 5.04 2.98 8.00
CA SER A 26 4.43 4.05 8.81
C SER A 26 3.45 4.88 7.98
N TRP A 27 2.78 4.26 7.00
CA TRP A 27 1.85 4.96 6.14
C TRP A 27 0.56 5.27 6.93
N PRO A 28 0.05 6.50 6.91
CA PRO A 28 -1.15 6.83 7.66
C PRO A 28 -2.36 6.01 7.17
N PRO A 29 -3.14 5.35 8.04
CA PRO A 29 -4.28 4.53 7.63
C PRO A 29 -5.30 5.28 6.78
N GLU A 30 -5.52 6.56 7.08
CA GLU A 30 -6.40 7.46 6.34
C GLU A 30 -5.93 7.73 4.89
N ARG A 31 -4.70 7.34 4.54
CA ARG A 31 -4.12 7.45 3.18
C ARG A 31 -4.12 6.13 2.41
N ALA A 32 -4.59 5.02 2.99
CA ALA A 32 -4.72 3.71 2.37
C ALA A 32 -6.09 3.11 2.74
N LEU A 33 -7.12 3.48 1.98
CA LEU A 33 -8.52 3.14 2.28
C LEU A 33 -8.98 1.98 1.41
N ALA A 34 -9.82 1.10 1.94
CA ALA A 34 -10.40 0.00 1.17
C ALA A 34 -11.93 0.01 1.23
N LEU A 35 -12.57 -0.14 0.08
CA LEU A 35 -14.00 -0.33 -0.10
C LEU A 35 -14.24 -1.76 -0.57
N LEU A 36 -14.95 -2.52 0.25
CA LEU A 36 -15.35 -3.89 -0.02
C LEU A 36 -16.86 -3.93 -0.21
N ALA A 37 -17.33 -4.47 -1.33
CA ALA A 37 -18.75 -4.70 -1.57
C ALA A 37 -19.35 -5.51 -0.40
N GLY A 38 -20.46 -5.03 0.19
CA GLY A 38 -21.07 -5.62 1.38
C GLY A 38 -20.47 -5.13 2.72
N GLY A 39 -19.52 -4.20 2.68
CA GLY A 39 -19.01 -3.47 3.84
C GLY A 39 -18.22 -4.34 4.83
N PRO A 40 -18.15 -3.95 6.12
CA PRO A 40 -17.35 -4.65 7.13
C PRO A 40 -17.69 -6.14 7.29
N THR A 41 -18.96 -6.52 7.14
CA THR A 41 -19.39 -7.92 7.21
C THR A 41 -18.72 -8.79 6.15
N ALA A 42 -18.50 -8.23 4.95
CA ALA A 42 -17.92 -8.94 3.82
C ALA A 42 -16.45 -9.35 4.05
N VAL A 43 -15.78 -8.79 5.07
CA VAL A 43 -14.42 -9.17 5.47
C VAL A 43 -14.40 -10.63 5.91
N HIS A 44 -15.39 -11.06 6.68
CA HIS A 44 -15.45 -12.39 7.28
C HIS A 44 -16.40 -13.35 6.56
N LEU A 45 -17.44 -12.83 5.92
CA LEU A 45 -18.48 -13.63 5.26
C LEU A 45 -18.66 -13.18 3.82
N ALA A 46 -19.17 -14.06 2.95
CA ALA A 46 -19.68 -13.62 1.67
C ALA A 46 -21.03 -12.91 1.89
N VAL A 47 -21.25 -11.79 1.21
CA VAL A 47 -22.53 -11.09 1.21
C VAL A 47 -23.13 -11.26 -0.17
N GLU A 48 -24.22 -12.01 -0.25
CA GLU A 48 -24.88 -12.34 -1.51
C GLU A 48 -25.41 -11.07 -2.20
N GLY A 49 -25.22 -10.98 -3.52
CA GLY A 49 -25.67 -9.85 -4.35
C GLY A 49 -24.91 -8.54 -4.17
N ALA A 50 -24.01 -8.42 -3.20
CA ALA A 50 -23.29 -7.16 -2.95
C ALA A 50 -22.41 -6.72 -4.13
N GLU A 51 -21.89 -7.67 -4.91
CA GLU A 51 -21.02 -7.38 -6.06
C GLU A 51 -21.78 -6.88 -7.29
N ASP A 52 -23.09 -7.14 -7.35
CA ASP A 52 -23.99 -6.77 -8.45
C ASP A 52 -24.56 -5.35 -8.30
N ASP A 53 -24.33 -4.70 -7.15
CA ASP A 53 -24.84 -3.36 -6.86
C ASP A 53 -23.89 -2.27 -7.38
N ARG A 54 -24.13 -1.85 -8.63
CA ARG A 54 -23.37 -0.77 -9.30
C ARG A 54 -23.53 0.57 -8.59
N GLU A 55 -24.77 0.94 -8.24
CA GLU A 55 -25.08 2.22 -7.61
C GLU A 55 -24.36 2.32 -6.26
N ARG A 56 -24.37 1.23 -5.48
CA ARG A 56 -23.67 1.19 -4.21
C ARG A 56 -22.17 1.40 -4.34
N GLY A 57 -21.53 0.84 -5.36
CA GLY A 57 -20.11 1.08 -5.64
C GLY A 57 -19.80 2.56 -5.89
N ALA A 58 -20.66 3.25 -6.64
CA ALA A 58 -20.53 4.69 -6.87
C ALA A 58 -20.74 5.50 -5.58
N LEU A 59 -21.78 5.18 -4.80
CA LEU A 59 -22.11 5.87 -3.55
C LEU A 59 -21.02 5.69 -2.49
N ASP A 60 -20.56 4.46 -2.26
CA ASP A 60 -19.52 4.17 -1.27
C ASP A 60 -18.21 4.90 -1.61
N LEU A 61 -17.85 4.98 -2.90
CA LEU A 61 -16.69 5.75 -3.31
C LEU A 61 -16.92 7.26 -3.14
N ALA A 62 -18.07 7.78 -3.57
CA ALA A 62 -18.39 9.20 -3.43
C ALA A 62 -18.37 9.67 -1.97
N ALA A 63 -18.76 8.81 -1.02
CA ALA A 63 -18.70 9.09 0.41
C ALA A 63 -17.27 9.34 0.92
N LEU A 64 -16.25 8.78 0.28
CA LEU A 64 -14.85 9.07 0.59
C LEU A 64 -14.38 10.43 0.05
N ARG A 65 -15.20 11.09 -0.79
CA ARG A 65 -14.90 12.35 -1.47
C ARG A 65 -13.54 12.28 -2.18
N PRO A 66 -13.34 11.34 -3.13
CA PRO A 66 -12.11 11.30 -3.92
C PRO A 66 -11.92 12.59 -4.72
N GLY A 67 -10.68 12.86 -5.11
CA GLY A 67 -10.36 13.98 -6.00
C GLY A 67 -9.06 13.75 -6.77
N PRO A 68 -8.55 14.78 -7.47
CA PRO A 68 -7.37 14.66 -8.35
C PRO A 68 -6.06 14.22 -7.68
N SER A 69 -6.00 14.29 -6.34
CA SER A 69 -4.85 13.84 -5.53
C SER A 69 -4.99 12.39 -5.04
N ASP A 70 -6.02 11.68 -5.50
CA ASP A 70 -6.30 10.29 -5.16
C ASP A 70 -6.04 9.35 -6.33
N VAL A 71 -5.62 8.14 -5.97
CA VAL A 71 -5.49 7.00 -6.89
C VAL A 71 -6.48 5.94 -6.43
N VAL A 72 -7.34 5.48 -7.34
CA VAL A 72 -8.34 4.45 -7.08
C VAL A 72 -7.94 3.18 -7.84
N LEU A 73 -7.57 2.14 -7.09
CA LEU A 73 -7.29 0.80 -7.59
C LEU A 73 -8.57 -0.02 -7.59
N LEU A 74 -9.10 -0.34 -8.76
CA LEU A 74 -10.34 -1.09 -8.90
C LEU A 74 -10.01 -2.53 -9.29
N LEU A 75 -10.54 -3.49 -8.53
CA LEU A 75 -10.14 -4.89 -8.60
C LEU A 75 -11.36 -5.77 -8.90
N ALA A 76 -11.34 -6.46 -10.03
CA ALA A 76 -12.32 -7.50 -10.34
C ALA A 76 -11.69 -8.54 -11.27
N ALA A 77 -11.59 -9.81 -10.85
CA ALA A 77 -11.02 -10.85 -11.69
C ALA A 77 -11.76 -10.99 -13.03
N SER A 78 -13.10 -10.96 -13.00
CA SER A 78 -13.94 -10.96 -14.20
C SER A 78 -13.78 -9.70 -15.06
N GLY A 79 -13.35 -8.59 -14.44
CA GLY A 79 -13.32 -7.24 -14.99
C GLY A 79 -14.69 -6.67 -15.36
N ALA A 80 -15.77 -7.32 -14.92
CA ALA A 80 -17.15 -6.93 -15.21
C ALA A 80 -18.02 -6.75 -13.95
N THR A 81 -17.45 -6.85 -12.75
CA THR A 81 -18.18 -6.71 -11.48
C THR A 81 -18.86 -5.35 -11.36
N PRO A 82 -20.20 -5.28 -11.29
CA PRO A 82 -20.95 -4.01 -11.30
C PRO A 82 -20.53 -3.03 -10.20
N PHE A 83 -20.33 -3.49 -8.96
CA PHE A 83 -19.86 -2.63 -7.86
C PHE A 83 -18.54 -1.91 -8.20
N ALA A 84 -17.57 -2.62 -8.78
CA ALA A 84 -16.29 -2.02 -9.18
C ALA A 84 -16.46 -1.04 -10.36
N LEU A 85 -17.36 -1.33 -11.30
CA LEU A 85 -17.64 -0.45 -12.43
C LEU A 85 -18.34 0.86 -12.00
N GLY A 86 -19.27 0.81 -11.06
CA GLY A 86 -19.89 2.01 -10.50
C GLY A 86 -18.88 2.89 -9.75
N ALA A 87 -17.98 2.27 -8.99
CA ALA A 87 -16.87 2.99 -8.37
C ALA A 87 -15.91 3.59 -9.41
N LEU A 88 -15.65 2.91 -10.52
CA LEU A 88 -14.82 3.46 -11.60
C LEU A 88 -15.44 4.75 -12.15
N GLU A 89 -16.75 4.75 -12.42
CA GLU A 89 -17.47 5.93 -12.92
C GLU A 89 -17.38 7.11 -11.94
N ALA A 90 -17.63 6.85 -10.66
CA ALA A 90 -17.54 7.87 -9.61
C ALA A 90 -16.10 8.40 -9.44
N ALA A 91 -15.08 7.55 -9.53
CA ALA A 91 -13.67 7.94 -9.46
C ALA A 91 -13.29 8.90 -10.61
N ARG A 92 -13.70 8.54 -11.83
CA ARG A 92 -13.47 9.35 -13.04
C ARG A 92 -14.18 10.69 -12.95
N ALA A 93 -15.44 10.71 -12.53
CA ALA A 93 -16.20 11.94 -12.36
C ALA A 93 -15.56 12.88 -11.32
N ALA A 94 -14.91 12.33 -10.30
CA ALA A 94 -14.17 13.08 -9.29
C ALA A 94 -12.75 13.52 -9.74
N GLY A 95 -12.30 13.09 -10.93
CA GLY A 95 -10.97 13.39 -11.46
C GLY A 95 -9.83 12.64 -10.79
N ALA A 96 -10.11 11.57 -10.04
CA ALA A 96 -9.09 10.72 -9.45
C ALA A 96 -8.41 9.85 -10.52
N LEU A 97 -7.12 9.53 -10.34
CA LEU A 97 -6.42 8.58 -11.20
C LEU A 97 -7.05 7.19 -11.00
N THR A 98 -7.47 6.55 -12.09
CA THR A 98 -8.13 5.23 -12.05
C THR A 98 -7.23 4.15 -12.61
N ILE A 99 -7.04 3.09 -11.83
CA ILE A 99 -6.28 1.91 -12.23
C ILE A 99 -7.20 0.69 -12.14
N GLY A 100 -7.57 0.11 -13.27
CA GLY A 100 -8.46 -1.03 -13.37
C GLY A 100 -7.67 -2.33 -13.52
N ILE A 101 -7.75 -3.21 -12.53
CA ILE A 101 -7.03 -4.49 -12.48
C ILE A 101 -8.02 -5.64 -12.69
N ALA A 102 -7.84 -6.36 -13.79
CA ALA A 102 -8.67 -7.51 -14.15
C ALA A 102 -7.81 -8.69 -14.62
N ASN A 103 -8.40 -9.87 -14.70
CA ASN A 103 -7.72 -11.08 -15.20
C ASN A 103 -8.22 -11.52 -16.58
N ASN A 104 -9.42 -11.11 -16.96
CA ASN A 104 -9.93 -11.32 -18.31
C ASN A 104 -9.38 -10.24 -19.27
N PRO A 105 -8.85 -10.64 -20.43
CA PRO A 105 -8.56 -9.71 -21.54
C PRO A 105 -9.78 -8.90 -21.95
N ASP A 106 -9.55 -7.70 -22.48
CA ASP A 106 -10.59 -6.79 -23.00
C ASP A 106 -11.75 -6.50 -22.04
N SER A 107 -11.49 -6.58 -20.73
CA SER A 107 -12.53 -6.39 -19.74
C SER A 107 -13.01 -4.93 -19.63
N PRO A 108 -14.30 -4.69 -19.36
CA PRO A 108 -14.84 -3.34 -19.18
C PRO A 108 -14.08 -2.52 -18.13
N LEU A 109 -13.63 -3.14 -17.03
CA LEU A 109 -12.91 -2.46 -15.97
C LEU A 109 -11.54 -1.98 -16.42
N ALA A 110 -10.77 -2.83 -17.11
CA ALA A 110 -9.44 -2.45 -17.61
C ALA A 110 -9.54 -1.40 -18.72
N ALA A 111 -10.52 -1.53 -19.63
CA ALA A 111 -10.73 -0.59 -20.73
C ALA A 111 -11.29 0.76 -20.28
N GLY A 112 -12.12 0.79 -19.22
CA GLY A 112 -12.73 2.02 -18.72
C GLY A 112 -11.82 2.84 -17.78
N ALA A 113 -10.81 2.22 -17.19
CA ALA A 113 -9.83 2.90 -16.34
C ALA A 113 -8.83 3.71 -17.17
N GLU A 114 -8.26 4.76 -16.57
CA GLU A 114 -7.16 5.51 -17.19
C GLU A 114 -5.92 4.64 -17.39
N VAL A 115 -5.64 3.75 -16.43
CA VAL A 115 -4.62 2.72 -16.55
C VAL A 115 -5.27 1.35 -16.37
N GLY A 116 -5.46 0.62 -17.47
CA GLY A 116 -5.88 -0.78 -17.46
C GLY A 116 -4.72 -1.73 -17.24
N ILE A 117 -4.87 -2.68 -16.32
CA ILE A 117 -3.90 -3.76 -16.05
C ILE A 117 -4.62 -5.10 -16.20
N THR A 118 -4.28 -5.82 -17.27
CA THR A 118 -4.75 -7.19 -17.49
C THR A 118 -3.71 -8.18 -17.00
N LEU A 119 -4.06 -8.91 -15.94
CA LEU A 119 -3.28 -10.01 -15.38
C LEU A 119 -3.81 -11.33 -15.96
N ASP A 120 -3.51 -11.59 -17.24
CA ASP A 120 -3.99 -12.80 -17.93
C ASP A 120 -3.40 -14.07 -17.30
N THR A 121 -4.19 -14.71 -16.45
CA THR A 121 -3.82 -15.95 -15.76
C THR A 121 -4.36 -17.20 -16.46
N GLY A 122 -5.11 -17.04 -17.55
CA GLY A 122 -5.87 -18.11 -18.19
C GLY A 122 -6.93 -18.78 -17.30
N PRO A 123 -7.53 -19.89 -17.76
CA PRO A 123 -8.58 -20.62 -17.03
C PRO A 123 -8.12 -21.15 -15.67
N GLU A 124 -8.99 -21.09 -14.67
CA GLU A 124 -8.70 -21.62 -13.33
C GLU A 124 -8.76 -23.17 -13.30
N VAL A 125 -7.98 -23.78 -12.40
CA VAL A 125 -7.98 -25.25 -12.22
C VAL A 125 -9.34 -25.78 -11.75
N ILE A 126 -10.05 -25.00 -10.93
CA ILE A 126 -11.47 -25.19 -10.63
C ILE A 126 -12.20 -24.10 -11.41
N SER A 127 -13.03 -24.50 -12.37
CA SER A 127 -13.76 -23.56 -13.23
C SER A 127 -14.48 -22.49 -12.42
N GLY A 128 -14.22 -21.21 -12.75
CA GLY A 128 -14.81 -20.04 -12.08
C GLY A 128 -14.20 -19.67 -10.72
N SER A 129 -13.32 -20.48 -10.14
CA SER A 129 -12.72 -20.22 -8.82
C SER A 129 -11.55 -19.22 -8.90
N THR A 130 -11.86 -17.96 -9.21
CA THR A 130 -10.89 -16.87 -9.39
C THR A 130 -10.16 -16.46 -8.10
N ARG A 131 -10.53 -17.02 -6.95
CA ARG A 131 -9.76 -16.88 -5.70
C ARG A 131 -8.37 -17.56 -5.77
N LEU A 132 -8.09 -18.33 -6.82
CA LEU A 132 -6.86 -19.09 -7.00
C LEU A 132 -5.79 -18.29 -7.77
N LYS A 133 -5.58 -18.54 -9.07
CA LYS A 133 -4.51 -17.87 -9.83
C LYS A 133 -4.79 -16.39 -9.97
N ALA A 134 -6.02 -16.00 -10.30
CA ALA A 134 -6.39 -14.60 -10.47
C ALA A 134 -6.17 -13.80 -9.17
N GLY A 135 -6.67 -14.29 -8.04
CA GLY A 135 -6.42 -13.68 -6.73
C GLY A 135 -4.94 -13.63 -6.36
N THR A 136 -4.17 -14.69 -6.66
CA THR A 136 -2.72 -14.69 -6.41
C THR A 136 -2.00 -13.62 -7.23
N ALA A 137 -2.33 -13.50 -8.53
CA ALA A 137 -1.77 -12.47 -9.40
C ALA A 137 -2.14 -11.06 -8.93
N GLN A 138 -3.40 -10.84 -8.51
CA GLN A 138 -3.83 -9.56 -7.92
C GLN A 138 -3.03 -9.22 -6.66
N LYS A 139 -2.81 -10.19 -5.77
CA LYS A 139 -1.97 -9.97 -4.57
C LYS A 139 -0.56 -9.51 -4.95
N ILE A 140 0.07 -10.20 -5.90
CA ILE A 140 1.41 -9.86 -6.37
C ILE A 140 1.43 -8.44 -6.95
N ALA A 141 0.49 -8.13 -7.85
CA ALA A 141 0.39 -6.82 -8.46
C ALA A 141 0.20 -5.69 -7.44
N LEU A 142 -0.69 -5.89 -6.46
CA LEU A 142 -0.93 -4.92 -5.38
C LEU A 142 0.33 -4.71 -4.54
N ASN A 143 0.97 -5.78 -4.06
CA ASN A 143 2.19 -5.67 -3.26
C ASN A 143 3.35 -5.05 -4.04
N THR A 144 3.46 -5.34 -5.34
CA THR A 144 4.46 -4.71 -6.21
C THR A 144 4.20 -3.22 -6.35
N PHE A 145 2.96 -2.83 -6.67
CA PHE A 145 2.58 -1.42 -6.81
C PHE A 145 2.84 -0.65 -5.51
N SER A 146 2.28 -1.13 -4.40
CA SER A 146 2.33 -0.44 -3.12
C SER A 146 3.76 -0.34 -2.59
N SER A 147 4.54 -1.42 -2.68
CA SER A 147 5.97 -1.40 -2.30
C SER A 147 6.79 -0.46 -3.18
N ALA A 148 6.57 -0.47 -4.51
CA ALA A 148 7.29 0.42 -5.43
C ALA A 148 7.01 1.89 -5.12
N VAL A 149 5.75 2.25 -4.85
CA VAL A 149 5.37 3.60 -4.40
C VAL A 149 6.10 3.96 -3.10
N MET A 150 6.14 3.06 -2.11
CA MET A 150 6.79 3.34 -0.82
C MET A 150 8.30 3.47 -0.94
N VAL A 151 8.95 2.69 -1.81
CA VAL A 151 10.37 2.87 -2.16
C VAL A 151 10.60 4.26 -2.77
N ARG A 152 9.78 4.68 -3.73
CA ARG A 152 9.85 6.01 -4.37
C ARG A 152 9.58 7.16 -3.40
N LEU A 153 8.81 6.90 -2.34
CA LEU A 153 8.55 7.85 -1.25
C LEU A 153 9.59 7.76 -0.12
N ASN A 154 10.75 7.17 -0.39
CA ASN A 154 11.87 7.07 0.55
C ASN A 154 11.54 6.31 1.85
N LYS A 155 10.55 5.43 1.86
CA LYS A 155 10.18 4.62 3.05
C LYS A 155 11.17 3.48 3.34
N VAL A 156 12.09 3.23 2.41
CA VAL A 156 13.08 2.16 2.44
C VAL A 156 14.48 2.77 2.24
N TYR A 157 15.52 2.13 2.77
CA TYR A 157 16.93 2.48 2.51
C TYR A 157 17.70 1.23 2.05
N GLY A 158 18.17 1.22 0.81
CA GLY A 158 18.60 -0.03 0.17
C GLY A 158 17.42 -0.99 0.07
N ASN A 159 17.52 -2.14 0.73
CA ASN A 159 16.42 -3.10 0.90
C ASN A 159 15.87 -3.12 2.35
N LEU A 160 16.24 -2.14 3.19
CA LEU A 160 15.90 -2.10 4.61
C LEU A 160 14.62 -1.29 4.85
N MET A 161 13.68 -1.88 5.58
CA MET A 161 12.41 -1.28 6.00
C MET A 161 12.63 -0.28 7.15
N VAL A 162 13.20 0.88 6.82
CA VAL A 162 13.64 1.88 7.81
C VAL A 162 12.54 2.83 8.30
N ASP A 163 11.34 2.77 7.73
CA ASP A 163 10.17 3.55 8.19
C ASP A 163 9.14 2.65 8.91
N VAL A 164 9.64 1.68 9.69
CA VAL A 164 8.83 0.70 10.44
C VAL A 164 8.31 1.27 11.75
N ARG A 165 7.07 0.93 12.12
CA ARG A 165 6.55 1.19 13.48
C ARG A 165 6.84 0.01 14.40
N ALA A 166 7.70 0.23 15.40
CA ALA A 166 8.01 -0.78 16.41
C ALA A 166 6.94 -0.84 17.52
N THR A 167 5.81 -1.51 17.27
CA THR A 167 4.69 -1.61 18.21
C THR A 167 4.77 -2.78 19.20
N ASN A 168 5.76 -3.67 19.05
CA ASN A 168 5.95 -4.82 19.91
C ASN A 168 7.43 -5.19 20.01
N ALA A 169 7.79 -6.03 21.00
CA ALA A 169 9.17 -6.42 21.27
C ALA A 169 9.89 -7.05 20.05
N LYS A 170 9.18 -7.80 19.21
CA LYS A 170 9.74 -8.37 17.97
C LYS A 170 10.13 -7.27 16.97
N LEU A 171 9.27 -6.27 16.80
CA LEU A 171 9.53 -5.14 15.90
C LEU A 171 10.60 -4.20 16.45
N VAL A 172 10.72 -4.03 17.78
CA VAL A 172 11.84 -3.30 18.40
C VAL A 172 13.17 -3.99 18.09
N ARG A 173 13.27 -5.32 18.32
CA ARG A 173 14.48 -6.08 17.94
C ARG A 173 14.79 -6.03 16.45
N ARG A 174 13.76 -5.94 15.60
CA ARG A 174 13.96 -5.74 14.16
C ARG A 174 14.49 -4.35 13.86
N ALA A 175 13.93 -3.31 14.48
CA ALA A 175 14.36 -1.92 14.31
C ALA A 175 15.84 -1.73 14.68
N ILE A 176 16.28 -2.26 15.82
CA ILE A 176 17.69 -2.21 16.25
C ILE A 176 18.60 -2.89 15.21
N ARG A 177 18.26 -4.11 14.77
CA ARG A 177 19.03 -4.81 13.73
C ARG A 177 19.10 -4.07 12.40
N LEU A 178 18.04 -3.36 12.01
CA LEU A 178 18.06 -2.51 10.82
C LEU A 178 19.04 -1.34 10.99
N ILE A 179 19.12 -0.75 12.20
CA ILE A 179 20.08 0.31 12.53
C ILE A 179 21.51 -0.22 12.52
N GLU A 180 21.77 -1.38 13.12
CA GLU A 180 23.10 -2.02 13.08
C GLU A 180 23.53 -2.27 11.64
N THR A 181 22.66 -2.89 10.83
CA THR A 181 22.94 -3.23 9.42
C THR A 181 23.21 -1.98 8.59
N ALA A 182 22.43 -0.91 8.77
CA ALA A 182 22.55 0.30 7.97
C ALA A 182 23.68 1.23 8.45
N SER A 183 23.97 1.24 9.75
CA SER A 183 24.95 2.15 10.33
C SER A 183 26.36 1.55 10.42
N GLY A 184 26.45 0.22 10.63
CA GLY A 184 27.67 -0.51 11.00
C GLY A 184 27.99 -0.45 12.50
N ALA A 185 27.14 0.18 13.30
CA ALA A 185 27.33 0.28 14.75
C ALA A 185 26.93 -1.01 15.48
N PRO A 186 27.56 -1.32 16.63
CA PRO A 186 27.16 -2.44 17.48
C PRO A 186 25.78 -2.23 18.13
N GLU A 187 25.17 -3.32 18.62
CA GLU A 187 23.79 -3.35 19.14
C GLU A 187 23.54 -2.31 20.24
N ASP A 188 24.47 -2.13 21.17
CA ASP A 188 24.39 -1.17 22.27
C ASP A 188 24.22 0.26 21.76
N ARG A 189 25.10 0.68 20.83
CA ARG A 189 25.02 2.00 20.19
C ARG A 189 23.77 2.16 19.33
N ALA A 190 23.36 1.10 18.64
CA ALA A 190 22.13 1.09 17.84
C ALA A 190 20.88 1.26 18.71
N ARG A 191 20.85 0.60 19.87
CA ARG A 191 19.77 0.68 20.87
C ARG A 191 19.69 2.08 21.50
N GLU A 192 20.82 2.61 21.97
CA GLU A 192 20.90 3.97 22.51
C GLU A 192 20.39 5.00 21.48
N ALA A 193 20.83 4.91 20.23
CA ALA A 193 20.38 5.81 19.18
C ALA A 193 18.90 5.65 18.86
N PHE A 194 18.38 4.42 18.85
CA PHE A 194 16.96 4.14 18.65
C PHE A 194 16.11 4.81 19.72
N GLU A 195 16.50 4.68 20.99
CA GLU A 195 15.82 5.29 22.14
C GLU A 195 15.91 6.81 22.09
N ALA A 196 17.11 7.38 21.91
CA ALA A 196 17.33 8.82 21.81
C ALA A 196 16.56 9.47 20.64
N CYS A 197 16.34 8.73 19.55
CA CYS A 197 15.57 9.19 18.40
C CYS A 197 14.05 8.99 18.54
N GLY A 198 13.56 8.50 19.69
CA GLY A 198 12.14 8.25 19.93
C GLY A 198 11.60 7.09 19.09
N GLY A 199 12.42 6.06 18.85
CA GLY A 199 12.05 4.89 18.07
C GLY A 199 12.05 5.08 16.55
N GLN A 200 12.60 6.21 16.06
CA GLN A 200 12.66 6.51 14.62
C GLN A 200 13.94 5.92 13.99
N VAL A 201 13.79 4.82 13.25
CA VAL A 201 14.92 4.09 12.64
C VAL A 201 15.71 4.96 11.65
N LYS A 202 15.05 5.69 10.74
CA LYS A 202 15.74 6.62 9.81
C LYS A 202 16.60 7.64 10.54
N THR A 203 16.02 8.28 11.56
CA THR A 203 16.69 9.31 12.36
C THR A 203 17.91 8.71 13.07
N ALA A 204 17.76 7.53 13.69
CA ALA A 204 18.86 6.85 14.37
C ALA A 204 20.01 6.48 13.41
N ILE A 205 19.71 6.02 12.19
CA ILE A 205 20.73 5.72 11.17
C ILE A 205 21.51 6.99 10.79
N VAL A 206 20.80 8.09 10.51
CA VAL A 206 21.42 9.37 10.12
C VAL A 206 22.23 9.96 11.27
N ALA A 207 21.68 9.95 12.49
CA ALA A 207 22.35 10.41 13.70
C ALA A 207 23.67 9.66 13.95
N LEU A 208 23.64 8.32 13.91
CA LEU A 208 24.83 7.48 14.12
C LEU A 208 25.88 7.68 13.05
N ARG A 209 25.49 7.66 11.76
CA ARG A 209 26.42 7.74 10.64
C ARG A 209 27.14 9.08 10.53
N LEU A 210 26.55 10.14 11.07
CA LEU A 210 27.05 11.51 10.94
C LEU A 210 27.48 12.11 12.29
N GLY A 211 27.31 11.39 13.39
CA GLY A 211 27.59 11.90 14.74
C GLY A 211 26.70 13.09 15.12
N LEU A 212 25.45 13.11 14.66
CA LEU A 212 24.52 14.22 14.88
C LEU A 212 23.57 13.96 16.06
N PRO A 213 23.13 15.00 16.78
CA PRO A 213 22.01 14.88 17.70
C PRO A 213 20.71 14.57 16.94
N PRO A 214 19.72 13.93 17.60
CA PRO A 214 18.47 13.51 16.96
C PRO A 214 17.74 14.61 16.18
N ASP A 215 17.70 15.84 16.71
CA ASP A 215 16.98 16.94 16.06
C ASP A 215 17.63 17.38 14.75
N GLN A 216 18.96 17.49 14.72
CA GLN A 216 19.69 17.80 13.48
C GLN A 216 19.54 16.67 12.44
N ALA A 217 19.49 15.41 12.88
CA ALA A 217 19.20 14.28 12.00
C ALA A 217 17.78 14.36 11.40
N ARG A 218 16.78 14.76 12.20
CA ARG A 218 15.39 14.98 11.73
C ARG A 218 15.32 16.12 10.72
N GLU A 219 15.94 17.26 11.02
CA GLU A 219 16.02 18.41 10.11
C GLU A 219 16.65 18.03 8.78
N ARG A 220 17.77 17.30 8.81
CA ARG A 220 18.46 16.86 7.60
C ARG A 220 17.60 15.90 6.77
N LEU A 221 16.89 14.97 7.41
CA LEU A 221 15.93 14.09 6.73
C LEU A 221 14.77 14.88 6.13
N ALA A 222 14.23 15.87 6.83
CA ALA A 222 13.14 16.71 6.34
C ALA A 222 13.55 17.47 5.06
N ALA A 223 14.76 18.03 5.04
CA ALA A 223 15.31 18.76 3.90
C ALA A 223 15.41 17.92 2.61
N VAL A 224 15.50 16.59 2.73
CA VAL A 224 15.60 15.66 1.59
C VAL A 224 14.41 14.71 1.48
N ARG A 225 13.24 15.14 1.97
CA ARG A 225 11.97 14.38 1.87
C ARG A 225 12.09 12.96 2.44
N GLY A 226 12.78 12.82 3.57
CA GLY A 226 12.92 11.58 4.33
C GLY A 226 13.86 10.53 3.70
N SER A 227 14.64 10.89 2.69
CA SER A 227 15.64 9.99 2.07
C SER A 227 16.88 9.85 2.95
N VAL A 228 17.07 8.64 3.52
CA VAL A 228 18.31 8.33 4.27
C VAL A 228 19.54 8.45 3.37
N ARG A 229 19.47 7.96 2.11
CA ARG A 229 20.59 8.05 1.17
C ARG A 229 21.04 9.49 0.93
N ALA A 230 20.09 10.38 0.60
CA ALA A 230 20.40 11.78 0.36
C ALA A 230 20.85 12.50 1.64
N ALA A 231 20.25 12.16 2.80
CA ALA A 231 20.64 12.74 4.08
C ALA A 231 22.09 12.38 4.46
N LEU A 232 22.58 11.21 4.05
CA LEU A 232 23.97 10.79 4.27
C LEU A 232 24.96 11.38 3.24
N GLY A 233 24.48 12.07 2.20
CA GLY A 233 25.34 12.63 1.15
C GLY A 233 25.96 11.60 0.20
N ALA A 234 25.43 10.36 0.17
CA ALA A 234 25.91 9.33 -0.75
C ALA A 234 25.42 9.63 -2.19
N GLN A 235 26.36 9.77 -3.14
CA GLN A 235 26.03 9.87 -4.56
C GLN A 235 25.51 8.54 -5.12
N SER A 236 24.73 8.63 -6.20
CA SER A 236 23.87 7.59 -6.81
C SER A 236 24.53 6.23 -7.02
#